data_AF-A0A7C1VSF2-F1
#
_entry.id   AF-A0A7C1VSF2-F1
#
_cell.length_a   1.000
_cell.length_b   1.000
_cell.length_c   1.000
_cell.angle_alpha   90.00
_cell.angle_beta   90.00
_cell.angle_gamma   90.00
#
_symmetry.space_group_name_H-M   'P 1'
#
loop_
_entity.id
_entity.type
_entity.pdbx_description
1 polymer ?
#
loop_
_entity_poly.entity_id
_entity_poly.type
_entity_poly.pdbx_seq_one_letter_code
_entity_poly.pdbx_strand_id
1 'polypeptide(L)'
;MTVKAIDTNAWADNDWLILGEIGTGNAEVLQVKGSPTDGTSLSVDNAGSGGARYNHAINEPVYRIDFNQVEFNRNTTDTTSGVSVLTTAEVQPDDLFTRFEDTSNTTGFGFVRFKNSETSAFSSYSDGIPYTGYGAKALGRIIRGVRRILSETEADIEHITDQDIIEEVNEKQRDVAHDGGRLWPFYETIRSSSQVANQRRYTIDDNVEIGKAFTITVDSQPMAKIDQDRFNILNWDNLRTEDPTHAGVWNNRIVLWPLPSASASADTLDGNITATATTIMLDDVSAFRAPGRALIDSEVISYENLLTKTALDGTLTAAATTVTVDSTTDFPSTGTIVIDDEEMTYSGTGSTTFTGVTRGANSTSAVAHADGAIVTGRTLIGCERGLEGTTAATHSDGATVTERDIIYNAHEEPTELKDPNDQTAIPDPQVLVYGTSMELALTKLNDQALHDRLKVKYDQAIERLRDKFGKKFTAPFGRIKNKEEVVTDRGRFVNPNDFPSGLN
;
A
#
# COMPACT_ATOMS: atom_id res chain seq x y z
N MET A 1 -14.80 51.53 15.92
CA MET A 1 -16.25 51.52 16.25
C MET A 1 -16.46 50.72 17.53
N THR A 2 -17.53 50.96 18.30
CA THR A 2 -17.86 50.10 19.46
C THR A 2 -19.16 49.37 19.20
N VAL A 3 -19.10 48.04 19.16
CA VAL A 3 -20.26 47.16 19.10
C VAL A 3 -20.69 46.86 20.54
N LYS A 4 -21.99 46.98 20.82
CA LYS A 4 -22.57 46.56 22.10
C LYS A 4 -23.01 45.11 21.97
N ALA A 5 -22.29 44.22 22.66
CA ALA A 5 -22.60 42.80 22.69
C ALA A 5 -23.26 42.42 24.02
N ILE A 6 -24.00 41.32 24.02
CA ILE A 6 -24.67 40.79 25.21
C ILE A 6 -23.64 40.30 26.24
N ASP A 7 -22.52 39.73 25.77
CA ASP A 7 -21.38 39.32 26.58
C ASP A 7 -20.08 39.46 25.76
N THR A 8 -19.04 40.04 26.36
CA THR A 8 -17.71 40.19 25.74
C THR A 8 -16.60 39.43 26.49
N ASN A 9 -16.92 38.69 27.55
CA ASN A 9 -15.91 38.03 28.39
C ASN A 9 -15.12 36.91 27.67
N ALA A 10 -15.65 36.40 26.55
CA ALA A 10 -15.01 35.38 25.74
C ALA A 10 -14.08 35.94 24.63
N TRP A 11 -13.96 37.26 24.51
CA TRP A 11 -13.24 37.93 23.44
C TRP A 11 -11.91 38.51 23.93
N ALA A 12 -10.89 38.43 23.09
CA ALA A 12 -9.55 38.97 23.32
C ALA A 12 -9.18 40.02 22.28
N ASP A 13 -8.11 40.77 22.55
CA ASP A 13 -7.51 41.65 21.56
C ASP A 13 -7.04 40.83 20.35
N ASN A 14 -7.23 41.36 19.13
CA ASN A 14 -6.92 40.71 17.85
C ASN A 14 -7.74 39.45 17.53
N ASP A 15 -8.81 39.16 18.28
CA ASP A 15 -9.83 38.22 17.80
C ASP A 15 -10.51 38.78 16.53
N TRP A 16 -10.94 37.88 15.66
CA TRP A 16 -11.68 38.21 14.45
C TRP A 16 -13.15 37.86 14.59
N LEU A 17 -14.00 38.63 13.95
CA LEU A 17 -15.44 38.42 13.94
C LEU A 17 -16.06 38.73 12.58
N ILE A 18 -17.22 38.12 12.32
CA ILE A 18 -18.14 38.53 11.27
C ILE A 18 -19.29 39.27 11.93
N LEU A 19 -19.56 40.48 11.47
CA LEU A 19 -20.70 41.29 11.89
C LEU A 19 -21.79 41.23 10.81
N GLY A 20 -23.02 40.87 11.19
CA GLY A 20 -24.13 40.65 10.25
C GLY A 20 -24.33 39.18 9.89
N GLU A 21 -25.45 38.86 9.26
CA GLU A 21 -25.79 37.48 8.83
C GLU A 21 -24.89 37.05 7.67
N ILE A 22 -24.22 35.90 7.77
CA ILE A 22 -23.31 35.39 6.73
C ILE A 22 -24.06 35.22 5.40
N GLY A 23 -23.42 35.55 4.28
CA GLY A 23 -24.00 35.50 2.94
C GLY A 23 -24.84 36.71 2.55
N THR A 24 -25.00 37.69 3.45
CA THR A 24 -25.68 38.96 3.14
C THR A 24 -24.68 40.03 2.72
N GLY A 25 -25.09 40.93 1.81
CA GLY A 25 -24.19 41.96 1.27
C GLY A 25 -23.78 43.07 2.27
N ASN A 26 -24.27 43.02 3.51
CA ASN A 26 -23.81 43.87 4.61
C ASN A 26 -22.98 43.11 5.65
N ALA A 27 -22.74 41.81 5.49
CA ALA A 27 -21.82 41.08 6.36
C ALA A 27 -20.39 41.56 6.13
N GLU A 28 -19.63 41.76 7.20
CA GLU A 28 -18.22 42.13 7.09
C GLU A 28 -17.36 41.51 8.18
N VAL A 29 -16.11 41.22 7.83
CA VAL A 29 -15.08 40.74 8.77
C VAL A 29 -14.42 41.93 9.44
N LEU A 30 -14.38 41.92 10.77
CA LEU A 30 -13.76 42.96 11.60
C LEU A 30 -12.83 42.33 12.64
N GLN A 31 -11.91 43.16 13.13
CA GLN A 31 -10.94 42.79 14.15
C GLN A 31 -11.28 43.50 15.46
N VAL A 32 -11.17 42.77 16.57
CA VAL A 32 -11.24 43.36 17.91
C VAL A 32 -9.97 44.17 18.19
N LYS A 33 -10.14 45.41 18.66
CA LYS A 33 -9.05 46.33 19.01
C LYS A 33 -9.05 46.63 20.49
N GLY A 34 -8.04 46.13 21.18
CA GLY A 34 -7.90 46.21 22.63
C GLY A 34 -8.76 45.19 23.36
N SER A 35 -8.28 44.76 24.53
CA SER A 35 -9.00 43.80 25.36
C SER A 35 -10.33 44.40 25.86
N PRO A 36 -11.45 43.67 25.80
CA PRO A 36 -12.72 44.12 26.37
C PRO A 36 -12.58 44.40 27.87
N THR A 37 -13.10 45.53 28.35
CA THR A 37 -12.93 45.97 29.76
C THR A 37 -14.22 46.03 30.57
N ASP A 38 -15.39 46.09 29.93
CA ASP A 38 -16.67 46.40 30.59
C ASP A 38 -17.75 45.32 30.40
N GLY A 39 -17.37 44.15 29.90
CA GLY A 39 -18.26 42.99 29.73
C GLY A 39 -19.33 43.13 28.65
N THR A 40 -19.53 44.32 28.06
CA THR A 40 -20.63 44.60 27.11
C THR A 40 -20.23 45.41 25.88
N SER A 41 -19.00 45.91 25.82
CA SER A 41 -18.48 46.70 24.69
C SER A 41 -17.31 45.99 24.02
N LEU A 42 -17.41 45.84 22.71
CA LEU A 42 -16.33 45.36 21.86
C LEU A 42 -15.88 46.51 20.97
N SER A 43 -14.62 46.94 21.11
CA SER A 43 -14.05 47.89 20.16
C SER A 43 -13.57 47.12 18.94
N VAL A 44 -14.08 47.49 17.77
CA VAL A 44 -13.84 46.80 16.50
C VAL A 44 -13.35 47.75 15.43
N ASP A 45 -12.54 47.22 14.53
CA ASP A 45 -11.95 47.94 13.41
C ASP A 45 -11.82 47.06 12.17
N ASN A 46 -11.88 47.68 11.00
CA ASN A 46 -11.65 47.02 9.72
C ASN A 46 -10.18 47.24 9.31
N ALA A 47 -9.28 46.49 9.95
CA ALA A 47 -7.84 46.47 9.64
C ALA A 47 -7.18 47.87 9.49
N GLY A 48 -7.53 48.84 10.35
CA GLY A 48 -6.99 50.20 10.34
C GLY A 48 -7.86 51.24 9.61
N SER A 49 -9.01 50.84 9.05
CA SER A 49 -9.90 51.73 8.27
C SER A 49 -10.88 52.55 9.12
N GLY A 50 -10.91 52.36 10.45
CA GLY A 50 -11.65 53.22 11.38
C GLY A 50 -13.04 52.72 11.80
N GLY A 51 -13.41 51.48 11.47
CA GLY A 51 -14.68 50.85 11.87
C GLY A 51 -15.36 50.05 10.76
N ALA A 52 -16.63 49.69 10.99
CA ALA A 52 -17.48 48.98 10.03
C ALA A 52 -17.70 49.81 8.75
N ARG A 53 -17.63 49.14 7.60
CA ARG A 53 -17.90 49.70 6.27
C ARG A 53 -19.40 49.85 6.02
N TYR A 54 -20.20 48.95 6.60
CA TYR A 54 -21.64 48.90 6.43
C TYR A 54 -22.38 49.34 7.69
N ASN A 55 -23.63 49.76 7.51
CA ASN A 55 -24.52 50.05 8.63
C ASN A 55 -25.14 48.74 9.12
N HIS A 56 -25.04 48.50 10.42
CA HIS A 56 -25.60 47.33 11.08
C HIS A 56 -26.76 47.73 12.00
N ALA A 57 -27.84 46.96 11.97
CA ALA A 57 -28.99 47.16 12.84
C ALA A 57 -28.77 46.56 14.24
N ILE A 58 -29.57 47.00 15.21
CA ILE A 58 -29.63 46.37 16.52
C ILE A 58 -30.14 44.92 16.39
N ASN A 59 -29.55 43.99 17.15
CA ASN A 59 -29.83 42.55 17.14
C ASN A 59 -29.33 41.76 15.92
N GLU A 60 -28.42 42.31 15.12
CA GLU A 60 -27.69 41.49 14.15
C GLU A 60 -26.70 40.53 14.84
N PRO A 61 -26.47 39.32 14.28
CA PRO A 61 -25.56 38.36 14.86
C PRO A 61 -24.09 38.80 14.74
N VAL A 62 -23.28 38.29 15.67
CA VAL A 62 -21.83 38.46 15.69
C VAL A 62 -21.21 37.07 15.80
N TYR A 63 -20.50 36.63 14.77
CA TYR A 63 -19.82 35.34 14.77
C TYR A 63 -18.35 35.55 15.11
N ARG A 64 -17.79 34.74 16.01
CA ARG A 64 -16.34 34.68 16.19
C ARG A 64 -15.75 33.79 15.11
N ILE A 65 -14.63 34.22 14.53
CA ILE A 65 -13.86 33.40 13.59
C ILE A 65 -12.40 33.34 14.06
N ASP A 66 -11.77 32.17 13.92
CA ASP A 66 -10.37 32.00 14.31
C ASP A 66 -9.40 32.47 13.21
N PHE A 67 -9.87 32.48 11.97
CA PHE A 67 -9.07 32.75 10.78
C PHE A 67 -9.78 33.74 9.85
N ASN A 68 -9.06 34.76 9.40
CA ASN A 68 -9.58 35.81 8.53
C ASN A 68 -9.05 35.73 7.09
N GLN A 69 -8.11 34.82 6.81
CA GLN A 69 -7.54 34.62 5.49
C GLN A 69 -7.51 33.14 5.08
N VAL A 70 -7.59 32.91 3.78
CA VAL A 70 -7.30 31.63 3.13
C VAL A 70 -5.90 31.73 2.51
N GLU A 71 -5.03 30.76 2.79
CA GLU A 71 -3.69 30.66 2.24
C GLU A 71 -3.60 29.53 1.22
N PHE A 72 -3.26 29.89 -0.02
CA PHE A 72 -3.04 28.96 -1.13
C PHE A 72 -1.57 28.60 -1.20
N ASN A 73 -1.29 27.32 -1.21
CA ASN A 73 0.04 26.73 -1.09
C ASN A 73 0.29 25.72 -2.20
N ARG A 74 1.55 25.36 -2.41
CA ARG A 74 1.94 24.28 -3.33
C ARG A 74 3.13 23.48 -2.83
N ASN A 75 3.26 22.27 -3.38
CA ASN A 75 4.47 21.47 -3.30
C ASN A 75 4.67 20.65 -4.58
N THR A 76 5.88 20.16 -4.82
CA THR A 76 6.18 19.24 -5.94
C THR A 76 5.69 17.82 -5.66
N THR A 77 5.60 17.43 -4.39
CA THR A 77 5.12 16.13 -3.93
C THR A 77 3.86 16.31 -3.07
N ASP A 78 3.07 15.26 -2.91
CA ASP A 78 1.88 15.27 -2.05
C ASP A 78 2.29 15.19 -0.57
N THR A 79 2.88 16.27 -0.06
CA THR A 79 3.29 16.38 1.34
C THR A 79 3.18 17.82 1.80
N THR A 80 2.76 17.97 3.06
CA THR A 80 2.67 19.25 3.75
C THR A 80 4.02 19.71 4.31
N SER A 81 5.09 18.92 4.16
CA SER A 81 6.44 19.32 4.51
C SER A 81 7.10 20.11 3.37
N GLY A 82 7.60 21.32 3.65
CA GLY A 82 8.29 22.16 2.65
C GLY A 82 7.38 22.84 1.63
N VAL A 83 6.07 22.96 1.92
CA VAL A 83 5.11 23.70 1.10
C VAL A 83 5.50 25.18 0.93
N SER A 84 5.32 25.68 -0.28
CA SER A 84 5.53 27.08 -0.65
C SER A 84 4.20 27.82 -0.73
N VAL A 85 4.12 28.99 -0.09
CA VAL A 85 2.94 29.86 -0.19
C VAL A 85 2.90 30.49 -1.58
N LEU A 86 1.74 30.40 -2.24
CA LEU A 86 1.47 31.07 -3.51
C LEU A 86 0.86 32.44 -3.27
N THR A 87 -0.22 32.49 -2.49
CA THR A 87 -0.92 33.74 -2.16
C THR A 87 -1.82 33.56 -0.93
N THR A 88 -2.26 34.68 -0.38
CA THR A 88 -3.32 34.75 0.64
C THR A 88 -4.48 35.58 0.10
N ALA A 89 -5.71 35.18 0.43
CA ALA A 89 -6.92 35.94 0.16
C ALA A 89 -7.70 36.15 1.46
N GLU A 90 -8.33 37.31 1.62
CA GLU A 90 -9.20 37.57 2.77
C GLU A 90 -10.52 36.81 2.64
N VAL A 91 -11.03 36.30 3.76
CA VAL A 91 -12.35 35.68 3.81
C VAL A 91 -13.40 36.76 3.57
N GLN A 92 -14.18 36.61 2.51
CA GLN A 92 -15.33 37.48 2.20
C GLN A 92 -16.61 36.76 2.63
N PRO A 93 -17.35 37.27 3.64
CA PRO A 93 -18.51 36.58 4.21
C PRO A 93 -19.76 36.67 3.32
N ASP A 94 -19.76 37.52 2.29
CA ASP A 94 -20.83 37.69 1.30
C ASP A 94 -20.63 36.84 0.04
N ASP A 95 -19.41 36.32 -0.19
CA ASP A 95 -19.08 35.45 -1.32
C ASP A 95 -19.29 33.97 -1.00
N LEU A 96 -19.89 33.23 -1.94
CA LEU A 96 -20.10 31.78 -1.81
C LEU A 96 -18.78 30.98 -1.87
N PHE A 97 -17.77 31.49 -2.59
CA PHE A 97 -16.48 30.81 -2.72
C PHE A 97 -15.33 31.80 -2.89
N THR A 98 -14.18 31.45 -2.30
CA THR A 98 -12.90 32.09 -2.63
C THR A 98 -12.24 31.34 -3.77
N ARG A 99 -11.87 32.04 -4.86
CA ARG A 99 -11.21 31.45 -6.02
C ARG A 99 -9.77 31.98 -6.15
N PHE A 100 -8.84 31.05 -6.33
CA PHE A 100 -7.50 31.33 -6.80
C PHE A 100 -7.20 30.48 -8.04
N GLU A 101 -6.57 31.09 -9.04
CA GLU A 101 -6.19 30.43 -10.28
C GLU A 101 -4.68 30.56 -10.48
N ASP A 102 -3.98 29.43 -10.40
CA ASP A 102 -2.55 29.35 -10.68
C ASP A 102 -2.33 28.83 -12.11
N THR A 103 -1.92 29.73 -13.00
CA THR A 103 -1.54 29.40 -14.38
C THR A 103 -0.05 29.16 -14.57
N SER A 104 0.75 29.35 -13.51
CA SER A 104 2.22 29.25 -13.59
C SER A 104 2.71 27.82 -13.42
N ASN A 105 1.96 26.99 -12.70
CA ASN A 105 2.32 25.62 -12.38
C ASN A 105 1.40 24.62 -13.06
N THR A 106 2.00 23.61 -13.69
CA THR A 106 1.28 22.54 -14.42
C THR A 106 1.46 21.17 -13.79
N THR A 107 2.32 21.05 -12.77
CA THR A 107 2.69 19.79 -12.09
C THR A 107 2.86 20.03 -10.59
N GLY A 108 2.73 18.98 -9.80
CA GLY A 108 2.75 19.03 -8.34
C GLY A 108 1.35 19.11 -7.76
N PHE A 109 1.25 19.64 -6.54
CA PHE A 109 0.03 19.65 -5.73
C PHE A 109 -0.22 21.05 -5.17
N GLY A 110 -1.48 21.49 -5.22
CA GLY A 110 -1.98 22.66 -4.52
C GLY A 110 -2.58 22.27 -3.16
N PHE A 111 -2.40 23.12 -2.15
CA PHE A 111 -2.94 22.95 -0.82
C PHE A 111 -3.63 24.24 -0.39
N VAL A 112 -4.65 24.13 0.45
CA VAL A 112 -5.35 25.27 1.03
C VAL A 112 -5.38 25.12 2.54
N ARG A 113 -5.22 26.21 3.27
CA ARG A 113 -5.47 26.27 4.72
C ARG A 113 -6.01 27.63 5.11
N PHE A 114 -6.66 27.70 6.26
CA PHE A 114 -7.03 28.96 6.87
C PHE A 114 -5.89 29.51 7.73
N LYS A 115 -5.78 30.85 7.74
CA LYS A 115 -4.73 31.60 8.41
C LYS A 115 -5.34 32.76 9.18
N ASN A 116 -4.80 33.01 10.37
CA ASN A 116 -4.98 34.27 11.07
C ASN A 116 -3.85 35.23 10.67
N SER A 117 -4.20 36.40 10.17
CA SER A 117 -3.22 37.37 9.67
C SER A 117 -2.39 38.07 10.78
N GLU A 118 -2.87 38.04 12.02
CA GLU A 118 -2.29 38.77 13.16
C GLU A 118 -1.56 37.86 14.14
N THR A 119 -1.91 36.57 14.13
CA THR A 119 -1.28 35.55 14.97
C THR A 119 -0.54 34.54 14.11
N SER A 120 0.20 33.62 14.73
CA SER A 120 0.81 32.49 14.03
C SER A 120 -0.12 31.27 13.96
N ALA A 121 -1.44 31.49 14.09
CA ALA A 121 -2.43 30.41 14.04
C ALA A 121 -2.81 30.06 12.60
N PHE A 122 -2.86 28.76 12.33
CA PHE A 122 -3.25 28.18 11.05
C PHE A 122 -4.16 26.98 11.30
N SER A 123 -5.07 26.71 10.36
CA SER A 123 -5.71 25.40 10.29
C SER A 123 -4.72 24.36 9.76
N SER A 124 -5.10 23.08 9.87
CA SER A 124 -4.49 22.02 9.07
C SER A 124 -4.58 22.34 7.58
N TYR A 125 -3.63 21.83 6.81
CA TYR A 125 -3.72 21.84 5.35
C TYR A 125 -4.86 20.93 4.87
N SER A 126 -5.47 21.29 3.75
CA SER A 126 -6.28 20.38 2.94
C SER A 126 -5.42 19.23 2.40
N ASP A 127 -6.08 18.21 1.88
CA ASP A 127 -5.40 17.22 1.04
C ASP A 127 -4.81 17.88 -0.22
N GLY A 128 -3.78 17.24 -0.78
CA GLY A 128 -3.10 17.73 -1.97
C GLY A 128 -3.96 17.58 -3.22
N ILE A 129 -4.23 18.70 -3.89
CA ILE A 129 -4.97 18.73 -5.16
C ILE A 129 -3.96 18.71 -6.32
N PRO A 130 -3.87 17.65 -7.12
CA PRO A 130 -2.89 17.58 -8.21
C PRO A 130 -3.23 18.57 -9.33
N TYR A 131 -2.24 19.35 -9.78
CA TYR A 131 -2.40 20.29 -10.92
C TYR A 131 -2.79 19.56 -12.22
N THR A 132 -2.35 18.31 -12.39
CA THR A 132 -2.69 17.46 -13.53
C THR A 132 -4.12 16.90 -13.46
N GLY A 133 -4.82 17.12 -12.35
CA GLY A 133 -6.06 16.44 -12.01
C GLY A 133 -5.85 15.02 -11.48
N TYR A 134 -6.91 14.47 -10.90
CA TYR A 134 -6.90 13.12 -10.33
C TYR A 134 -6.78 12.04 -11.41
N GLY A 135 -5.93 11.05 -11.15
CA GLY A 135 -5.77 9.87 -12.00
C GLY A 135 -7.08 9.08 -12.16
N ALA A 136 -7.16 8.21 -13.17
CA ALA A 136 -8.38 7.44 -13.46
C ALA A 136 -8.89 6.60 -12.28
N LYS A 137 -7.96 6.03 -11.51
CA LYS A 137 -8.22 5.15 -10.36
C LYS A 137 -8.23 5.88 -9.02
N ALA A 138 -7.98 7.19 -9.00
CA ALA A 138 -7.84 7.94 -7.77
C ALA A 138 -9.21 8.19 -7.11
N LEU A 139 -9.27 8.10 -5.78
CA LEU A 139 -10.46 8.32 -4.97
C LEU A 139 -11.13 9.67 -5.28
N GLY A 140 -10.35 10.74 -5.42
CA GLY A 140 -10.86 12.07 -5.74
C GLY A 140 -11.57 12.16 -7.10
N ARG A 141 -11.19 11.31 -8.07
CA ARG A 141 -11.93 11.19 -9.34
C ARG A 141 -13.21 10.39 -9.19
N ILE A 142 -13.20 9.37 -8.34
CA ILE A 142 -14.38 8.56 -8.01
C ILE A 142 -15.42 9.44 -7.29
N ILE A 143 -15.03 10.18 -6.25
CA ILE A 143 -15.88 11.13 -5.50
C ILE A 143 -16.53 12.12 -6.47
N ARG A 144 -15.75 12.82 -7.31
CA ARG A 144 -16.29 13.75 -8.32
C ARG A 144 -17.24 13.04 -9.30
N GLY A 145 -16.99 11.78 -9.61
CA GLY A 145 -17.86 10.94 -10.44
C GLY A 145 -19.22 10.69 -9.79
N VAL A 146 -19.22 10.33 -8.50
CA VAL A 146 -20.42 10.08 -7.70
C VAL A 146 -21.24 11.36 -7.57
N ARG A 147 -20.64 12.46 -7.10
CA ARG A 147 -21.32 13.76 -6.94
C ARG A 147 -21.99 14.22 -8.23
N ARG A 148 -21.31 14.03 -9.38
CA ARG A 148 -21.86 14.36 -10.70
C ARG A 148 -23.04 13.47 -11.11
N ILE A 149 -23.05 12.19 -10.74
CA ILE A 149 -24.17 11.29 -11.05
C ILE A 149 -25.38 11.63 -10.19
N LEU A 150 -25.15 11.86 -8.90
CA LEU A 150 -26.19 12.24 -7.95
C LEU A 150 -26.73 13.65 -8.23
N SER A 151 -25.96 14.47 -8.97
CA SER A 151 -26.34 15.86 -9.32
C SER A 151 -26.72 16.68 -8.08
N GLU A 152 -25.90 16.55 -7.04
CA GLU A 152 -26.18 17.07 -5.70
C GLU A 152 -26.46 18.58 -5.72
N THR A 153 -27.53 18.98 -5.03
CA THR A 153 -27.81 20.36 -4.69
C THR A 153 -27.07 20.76 -3.41
N GLU A 154 -27.06 22.04 -3.04
CA GLU A 154 -26.44 22.49 -1.77
C GLU A 154 -27.03 21.77 -0.55
N ALA A 155 -28.34 21.48 -0.54
CA ALA A 155 -28.98 20.70 0.51
C ALA A 155 -28.46 19.25 0.53
N ASP A 156 -28.25 18.64 -0.63
CA ASP A 156 -27.76 17.25 -0.72
C ASP A 156 -26.29 17.14 -0.30
N ILE A 157 -25.46 18.16 -0.57
CA ILE A 157 -24.05 18.21 -0.16
C ILE A 157 -23.90 18.18 1.36
N GLU A 158 -24.82 18.82 2.09
CA GLU A 158 -24.84 18.77 3.55
C GLU A 158 -25.23 17.36 4.08
N HIS A 159 -26.07 16.63 3.33
CA HIS A 159 -26.56 15.30 3.71
C HIS A 159 -25.63 14.16 3.24
N ILE A 160 -24.85 14.38 2.18
CA ILE A 160 -23.89 13.44 1.59
C ILE A 160 -22.48 14.02 1.73
N THR A 161 -21.85 13.67 2.84
CA THR A 161 -20.48 14.08 3.13
C THR A 161 -19.48 13.30 2.27
N ASP A 162 -18.26 13.84 2.08
CA ASP A 162 -17.19 13.08 1.42
C ASP A 162 -16.89 11.77 2.18
N GLN A 163 -17.03 11.77 3.51
CA GLN A 163 -16.86 10.58 4.33
C GLN A 163 -17.88 9.49 4.00
N ASP A 164 -19.16 9.84 3.81
CA ASP A 164 -20.20 8.88 3.39
C ASP A 164 -19.85 8.24 2.04
N ILE A 165 -19.32 9.04 1.10
CA ILE A 165 -18.89 8.53 -0.21
C ILE A 165 -17.69 7.61 -0.05
N ILE A 166 -16.70 7.97 0.77
CA ILE A 166 -15.48 7.18 0.98
C ILE A 166 -15.79 5.82 1.61
N GLU A 167 -16.63 5.80 2.65
CA GLU A 167 -17.07 4.57 3.32
C GLU A 167 -17.75 3.63 2.32
N GLU A 168 -18.71 4.17 1.55
CA GLU A 168 -19.44 3.38 0.56
C GLU A 168 -18.56 2.93 -0.62
N VAL A 169 -17.58 3.74 -1.04
CA VAL A 169 -16.58 3.32 -2.05
C VAL A 169 -15.79 2.12 -1.53
N ASN A 170 -15.34 2.16 -0.27
CA ASN A 170 -14.58 1.06 0.33
C ASN A 170 -15.43 -0.21 0.51
N GLU A 171 -16.70 -0.09 0.86
CA GLU A 171 -17.64 -1.23 0.84
C GLU A 171 -17.77 -1.81 -0.57
N LYS A 172 -17.92 -0.97 -1.61
CA LYS A 172 -18.00 -1.48 -2.99
C LYS A 172 -16.70 -2.10 -3.48
N GLN A 173 -15.55 -1.68 -2.99
CA GLN A 173 -14.30 -2.38 -3.27
C GLN A 173 -14.32 -3.81 -2.73
N ARG A 174 -14.81 -4.00 -1.50
CA ARG A 174 -14.98 -5.33 -0.87
C ARG A 174 -16.01 -6.18 -1.60
N ASP A 175 -17.16 -5.60 -1.95
CA ASP A 175 -18.19 -6.30 -2.75
C ASP A 175 -17.61 -6.84 -4.07
N VAL A 176 -16.78 -6.04 -4.74
CA VAL A 176 -16.10 -6.47 -5.98
C VAL A 176 -15.10 -7.58 -5.66
N ALA A 177 -14.28 -7.44 -4.62
CA ALA A 177 -13.31 -8.45 -4.21
C ALA A 177 -13.98 -9.81 -3.92
N HIS A 178 -15.17 -9.79 -3.32
CA HIS A 178 -15.93 -10.98 -2.90
C HIS A 178 -16.91 -11.48 -3.96
N ASP A 179 -16.99 -10.84 -5.13
CA ASP A 179 -17.98 -11.11 -6.20
C ASP A 179 -18.06 -12.60 -6.58
N GLY A 180 -19.06 -13.30 -6.04
CA GLY A 180 -19.36 -14.71 -6.34
C GLY A 180 -18.18 -15.66 -6.10
N GLY A 181 -17.29 -15.35 -5.15
CA GLY A 181 -16.10 -16.15 -4.85
C GLY A 181 -15.06 -16.17 -5.99
N ARG A 182 -15.11 -15.21 -6.91
CA ARG A 182 -14.15 -15.09 -8.02
C ARG A 182 -12.77 -14.69 -7.51
N LEU A 183 -11.77 -15.05 -8.31
CA LEU A 183 -10.39 -14.62 -8.11
C LEU A 183 -10.08 -13.54 -9.15
N TRP A 184 -9.88 -12.32 -8.67
CA TRP A 184 -9.49 -11.21 -9.52
C TRP A 184 -7.97 -11.13 -9.64
N PRO A 185 -7.40 -11.15 -10.85
CA PRO A 185 -5.94 -11.05 -11.05
C PRO A 185 -5.32 -9.78 -10.46
N PHE A 186 -6.11 -8.71 -10.33
CA PHE A 186 -5.64 -7.43 -9.77
C PHE A 186 -5.71 -7.36 -8.23
N TYR A 187 -6.22 -8.41 -7.59
CA TYR A 187 -6.10 -8.66 -6.14
C TYR A 187 -5.25 -9.90 -5.85
N GLU A 188 -4.64 -10.50 -6.89
CA GLU A 188 -3.77 -11.66 -6.76
C GLU A 188 -2.38 -11.21 -6.31
N THR A 189 -1.92 -11.78 -5.21
CA THR A 189 -0.57 -11.56 -4.70
C THR A 189 0.15 -12.89 -4.47
N ILE A 190 1.47 -12.84 -4.46
CA ILE A 190 2.31 -13.95 -4.02
C ILE A 190 2.69 -13.70 -2.56
N ARG A 191 2.52 -14.71 -1.73
CA ARG A 191 2.93 -14.74 -0.34
C ARG A 191 3.79 -15.97 -0.09
N SER A 192 4.58 -15.91 0.97
CA SER A 192 5.50 -17.00 1.27
C SER A 192 5.66 -17.24 2.77
N SER A 193 6.05 -18.46 3.12
CA SER A 193 6.41 -18.89 4.47
C SER A 193 7.58 -19.85 4.41
N SER A 194 8.30 -19.98 5.52
CA SER A 194 9.34 -20.99 5.70
C SER A 194 8.75 -22.21 6.39
N GLN A 195 9.05 -23.40 5.88
CA GLN A 195 8.72 -24.67 6.52
C GLN A 195 9.46 -24.81 7.85
N VAL A 196 8.80 -25.45 8.82
CA VAL A 196 9.38 -25.80 10.11
C VAL A 196 9.17 -27.29 10.34
N ALA A 197 10.23 -28.00 10.72
CA ALA A 197 10.16 -29.44 10.99
C ALA A 197 9.06 -29.76 12.02
N ASN A 198 8.26 -30.78 11.73
CA ASN A 198 7.11 -31.22 12.54
C ASN A 198 5.98 -30.18 12.71
N GLN A 199 6.02 -29.05 12.00
CA GLN A 199 4.97 -28.05 12.04
C GLN A 199 3.94 -28.28 10.93
N ARG A 200 2.68 -28.42 11.34
CA ARG A 200 1.58 -28.66 10.41
C ARG A 200 0.99 -27.38 9.82
N ARG A 201 0.95 -26.31 10.62
CA ARG A 201 0.11 -25.13 10.38
C ARG A 201 0.99 -23.90 10.22
N TYR A 202 0.71 -23.11 9.19
CA TYR A 202 1.45 -21.91 8.81
C TYR A 202 0.48 -20.74 8.69
N THR A 203 0.81 -19.60 9.30
CA THR A 203 -0.06 -18.42 9.29
C THR A 203 -0.19 -17.88 7.86
N ILE A 204 -1.43 -17.58 7.48
CA ILE A 204 -1.72 -16.75 6.31
C ILE A 204 -1.86 -15.31 6.83
N ASP A 205 -1.38 -14.33 6.04
CA ASP A 205 -1.57 -12.92 6.35
C ASP A 205 -3.06 -12.59 6.58
N ASP A 206 -3.36 -11.74 7.56
CA ASP A 206 -4.73 -11.39 7.93
C ASP A 206 -5.48 -10.66 6.81
N ASN A 207 -4.75 -10.06 5.85
CA ASN A 207 -5.34 -9.38 4.70
C ASN A 207 -5.71 -10.32 3.54
N VAL A 208 -5.48 -11.63 3.66
CA VAL A 208 -5.87 -12.62 2.65
C VAL A 208 -7.30 -13.09 2.91
N GLU A 209 -8.12 -13.10 1.87
CA GLU A 209 -9.49 -13.58 1.98
C GLU A 209 -9.53 -15.10 2.28
N ILE A 210 -10.33 -15.48 3.28
CA ILE A 210 -10.43 -16.86 3.76
C ILE A 210 -10.80 -17.80 2.62
N GLY A 211 -9.95 -18.81 2.38
CA GLY A 211 -10.22 -19.87 1.40
C GLY A 211 -9.88 -19.51 -0.05
N LYS A 212 -9.27 -18.34 -0.31
CA LYS A 212 -8.84 -17.91 -1.65
C LYS A 212 -7.35 -18.06 -1.93
N ALA A 213 -6.59 -18.76 -1.08
CA ALA A 213 -5.28 -19.28 -1.48
C ALA A 213 -5.46 -20.55 -2.32
N PHE A 214 -4.98 -20.55 -3.56
CA PHE A 214 -5.40 -21.52 -4.56
C PHE A 214 -4.27 -22.36 -5.16
N THR A 215 -3.05 -21.82 -5.18
CA THR A 215 -1.85 -22.59 -5.54
C THR A 215 -0.90 -22.47 -4.38
N ILE A 216 -0.50 -23.61 -3.82
CA ILE A 216 0.50 -23.73 -2.77
C ILE A 216 1.59 -24.60 -3.36
N THR A 217 2.82 -24.10 -3.34
CA THR A 217 4.01 -24.88 -3.65
C THR A 217 4.88 -24.98 -2.43
N VAL A 218 5.47 -26.15 -2.22
CA VAL A 218 6.50 -26.39 -1.21
C VAL A 218 7.72 -26.91 -1.96
N ASP A 219 8.91 -26.35 -1.71
CA ASP A 219 10.14 -26.75 -2.42
C ASP A 219 10.02 -26.66 -3.96
N SER A 220 9.32 -25.63 -4.45
CA SER A 220 8.96 -25.46 -5.88
C SER A 220 8.09 -26.57 -6.48
N GLN A 221 7.52 -27.46 -5.65
CA GLN A 221 6.60 -28.51 -6.09
C GLN A 221 5.16 -28.10 -5.80
N PRO A 222 4.24 -28.19 -6.78
CA PRO A 222 2.83 -27.90 -6.54
C PRO A 222 2.22 -28.94 -5.61
N MET A 223 1.54 -28.47 -4.57
CA MET A 223 0.87 -29.33 -3.59
C MET A 223 -0.50 -29.75 -4.08
N ALA A 224 -0.85 -31.02 -3.87
CA ALA A 224 -2.20 -31.49 -4.14
C ALA A 224 -3.17 -30.92 -3.10
N LYS A 225 -4.25 -30.29 -3.57
CA LYS A 225 -5.29 -29.77 -2.69
C LYS A 225 -5.96 -30.92 -1.93
N ILE A 226 -6.10 -30.76 -0.63
CA ILE A 226 -6.86 -31.69 0.21
C ILE A 226 -8.29 -31.16 0.44
N ASP A 227 -9.28 -32.02 0.22
CA ASP A 227 -10.68 -31.82 0.56
C ASP A 227 -11.09 -32.83 1.65
N GLN A 228 -12.31 -32.70 2.19
CA GLN A 228 -12.79 -33.56 3.28
C GLN A 228 -12.81 -35.05 2.88
N ASP A 229 -13.11 -35.36 1.63
CA ASP A 229 -13.19 -36.74 1.14
C ASP A 229 -11.79 -37.36 1.03
N ARG A 230 -10.82 -36.61 0.46
CA ARG A 230 -9.40 -37.01 0.41
C ARG A 230 -8.81 -37.18 1.80
N PHE A 231 -9.14 -36.28 2.72
CA PHE A 231 -8.73 -36.37 4.12
C PHE A 231 -9.17 -37.68 4.77
N ASN A 232 -10.46 -38.01 4.62
CA ASN A 232 -11.06 -39.22 5.18
C ASN A 232 -10.51 -40.51 4.54
N ILE A 233 -10.19 -40.49 3.23
CA ILE A 233 -9.64 -41.66 2.52
C ILE A 233 -8.19 -41.94 2.93
N LEU A 234 -7.40 -40.89 3.15
CA LEU A 234 -5.96 -41.01 3.38
C LEU A 234 -5.59 -41.24 4.86
N ASN A 235 -6.55 -41.12 5.79
CA ASN A 235 -6.33 -41.27 7.24
C ASN A 235 -5.10 -40.49 7.75
N TRP A 236 -4.93 -39.25 7.29
CA TRP A 236 -3.77 -38.39 7.58
C TRP A 236 -3.83 -37.65 8.93
N ASP A 237 -4.54 -38.27 9.85
CA ASP A 237 -4.48 -38.01 11.28
C ASP A 237 -3.23 -38.61 11.93
N ASN A 238 -2.44 -39.37 11.18
CA ASN A 238 -1.13 -39.81 11.65
C ASN A 238 -0.14 -38.63 11.71
N LEU A 239 0.68 -38.60 12.77
CA LEU A 239 1.81 -37.66 12.91
C LEU A 239 3.02 -38.12 12.08
N ARG A 240 2.76 -38.70 10.89
CA ARG A 240 3.82 -39.16 10.00
C ARG A 240 4.58 -37.95 9.46
N THR A 241 5.90 -38.04 9.50
CA THR A 241 6.80 -36.96 9.13
C THR A 241 7.58 -37.34 7.88
N GLU A 242 7.32 -36.63 6.77
CA GLU A 242 7.85 -36.85 5.41
C GLU A 242 7.82 -35.51 4.64
N ASP A 243 8.26 -35.50 3.39
CA ASP A 243 8.12 -34.32 2.53
C ASP A 243 6.63 -34.07 2.22
N PRO A 244 6.11 -32.85 2.43
CA PRO A 244 4.71 -32.55 2.15
C PRO A 244 4.36 -32.79 0.69
N THR A 245 3.21 -33.42 0.47
CA THR A 245 2.67 -33.65 -0.89
C THR A 245 1.31 -32.98 -1.08
N HIS A 246 0.66 -32.62 0.02
CA HIS A 246 -0.69 -32.08 0.04
C HIS A 246 -0.77 -30.86 0.93
N ALA A 247 -1.60 -29.90 0.51
CA ALA A 247 -1.84 -28.67 1.25
C ALA A 247 -3.32 -28.30 1.21
N GLY A 248 -3.78 -27.66 2.28
CA GLY A 248 -5.11 -27.07 2.35
C GLY A 248 -5.11 -25.81 3.20
N VAL A 249 -6.23 -25.10 3.19
CA VAL A 249 -6.40 -23.84 3.90
C VAL A 249 -7.56 -24.00 4.87
N TRP A 250 -7.29 -23.83 6.16
CA TRP A 250 -8.27 -23.95 7.24
C TRP A 250 -7.95 -22.96 8.36
N ASN A 251 -8.96 -22.30 8.92
CA ASN A 251 -8.82 -21.33 10.02
C ASN A 251 -7.71 -20.29 9.79
N ASN A 252 -7.69 -19.70 8.60
CA ASN A 252 -6.67 -18.75 8.12
C ASN A 252 -5.21 -19.26 8.20
N ARG A 253 -5.02 -20.56 8.00
CA ARG A 253 -3.70 -21.19 8.00
C ARG A 253 -3.55 -22.13 6.82
N ILE A 254 -2.35 -22.14 6.25
CA ILE A 254 -1.92 -23.21 5.35
C ILE A 254 -1.61 -24.42 6.23
N VAL A 255 -2.11 -25.56 5.82
CA VAL A 255 -1.93 -26.82 6.52
C VAL A 255 -1.31 -27.81 5.56
N LEU A 256 -0.21 -28.45 5.97
CA LEU A 256 0.59 -29.36 5.14
C LEU A 256 0.48 -30.81 5.60
N TRP A 257 0.48 -31.73 4.63
CA TRP A 257 0.52 -33.18 4.86
C TRP A 257 1.43 -33.93 3.88
N PRO A 258 2.17 -34.95 4.35
CA PRO A 258 2.47 -35.29 5.74
C PRO A 258 3.17 -34.14 6.51
N LEU A 259 3.49 -34.32 7.79
CA LEU A 259 4.24 -33.30 8.55
C LEU A 259 5.62 -33.11 7.90
N PRO A 260 6.05 -31.87 7.65
CA PRO A 260 7.42 -31.53 7.30
C PRO A 260 8.50 -32.29 8.07
N SER A 261 9.35 -33.01 7.35
CA SER A 261 10.53 -33.72 7.89
C SER A 261 11.68 -32.81 8.27
N ALA A 262 11.80 -31.67 7.60
CA ALA A 262 12.84 -30.68 7.80
C ALA A 262 12.25 -29.26 7.84
N SER A 263 13.02 -28.33 8.41
CA SER A 263 12.78 -26.90 8.27
C SER A 263 13.35 -26.40 6.93
N ALA A 264 12.90 -25.22 6.48
CA ALA A 264 13.43 -24.56 5.29
C ALA A 264 14.96 -24.38 5.39
N SER A 265 15.62 -24.40 4.23
CA SER A 265 17.05 -24.11 4.12
C SER A 265 17.37 -22.72 4.69
N ALA A 266 18.49 -22.60 5.39
CA ALA A 266 18.96 -21.33 5.92
C ALA A 266 20.48 -21.27 5.89
N ASP A 267 21.00 -20.06 5.72
CA ASP A 267 22.42 -19.73 5.72
C ASP A 267 22.62 -18.33 6.33
N THR A 268 23.82 -17.78 6.28
CA THR A 268 24.18 -16.46 6.80
C THR A 268 24.69 -15.55 5.71
N LEU A 269 24.43 -14.25 5.83
CA LEU A 269 25.02 -13.23 4.97
C LEU A 269 26.54 -13.25 5.10
N ASP A 270 27.24 -13.23 3.97
CA ASP A 270 28.68 -13.02 3.87
C ASP A 270 28.95 -11.57 3.47
N GLY A 271 28.83 -10.67 4.44
CA GLY A 271 28.99 -9.23 4.30
C GLY A 271 27.71 -8.42 4.48
N ASN A 272 27.90 -7.13 4.77
CA ASN A 272 26.81 -6.18 4.91
C ASN A 272 26.10 -5.92 3.57
N ILE A 273 24.78 -5.80 3.59
CA ILE A 273 23.97 -5.43 2.42
C ILE A 273 23.19 -4.14 2.65
N THR A 274 22.94 -3.41 1.55
CA THR A 274 22.15 -2.17 1.55
C THR A 274 20.72 -2.43 1.07
N ALA A 275 19.79 -1.49 1.32
CA ALA A 275 18.40 -1.61 0.86
C ALA A 275 18.23 -1.65 -0.67
N THR A 276 19.27 -1.28 -1.42
CA THR A 276 19.27 -1.26 -2.90
C THR A 276 20.07 -2.43 -3.51
N ALA A 277 20.55 -3.37 -2.71
CA ALA A 277 21.35 -4.48 -3.20
C ALA A 277 20.51 -5.40 -4.11
N THR A 278 20.96 -5.58 -5.35
CA THR A 278 20.37 -6.49 -6.36
C THR A 278 21.08 -7.85 -6.42
N THR A 279 22.17 -7.99 -5.69
CA THR A 279 22.93 -9.24 -5.48
C THR A 279 23.26 -9.35 -4.00
N ILE A 280 23.02 -10.51 -3.42
CA ILE A 280 23.24 -10.77 -1.99
C ILE A 280 24.09 -12.02 -1.88
N MET A 281 25.14 -12.00 -1.08
CA MET A 281 26.02 -13.15 -0.97
C MET A 281 25.95 -13.76 0.42
N LEU A 282 25.95 -15.08 0.44
CA LEU A 282 25.80 -15.92 1.61
C LEU A 282 27.09 -16.73 1.83
N ASP A 283 27.24 -17.35 3.00
CA ASP A 283 28.36 -18.26 3.24
C ASP A 283 28.23 -19.52 2.36
N ASP A 284 27.02 -20.02 2.16
CA ASP A 284 26.67 -21.03 1.16
C ASP A 284 25.27 -20.81 0.56
N VAL A 285 25.11 -21.21 -0.70
CA VAL A 285 23.83 -21.19 -1.43
C VAL A 285 23.44 -22.58 -1.94
N SER A 286 24.23 -23.61 -1.67
CA SER A 286 24.04 -24.97 -2.20
C SER A 286 22.70 -25.59 -1.80
N ALA A 287 22.13 -25.17 -0.66
CA ALA A 287 20.86 -25.63 -0.14
C ALA A 287 19.64 -24.80 -0.61
N PHE A 288 19.88 -23.66 -1.27
CA PHE A 288 18.81 -22.76 -1.76
C PHE A 288 18.32 -23.21 -3.13
N ARG A 289 17.08 -22.85 -3.47
CA ARG A 289 16.49 -23.12 -4.79
C ARG A 289 16.22 -21.81 -5.52
N ALA A 290 16.44 -21.77 -6.83
CA ALA A 290 16.11 -20.63 -7.68
C ALA A 290 15.09 -20.98 -8.79
N PRO A 291 14.23 -20.02 -9.20
CA PRO A 291 13.98 -18.76 -8.51
C PRO A 291 13.29 -19.00 -7.16
N GLY A 292 13.51 -18.10 -6.20
CA GLY A 292 13.05 -18.32 -4.83
C GLY A 292 12.80 -17.03 -4.04
N ARG A 293 12.40 -17.22 -2.78
CA ARG A 293 12.21 -16.16 -1.79
C ARG A 293 12.97 -16.51 -0.53
N ALA A 294 13.45 -15.49 0.18
CA ALA A 294 14.09 -15.66 1.47
C ALA A 294 13.66 -14.57 2.45
N LEU A 295 13.81 -14.85 3.73
CA LEU A 295 13.63 -13.91 4.84
C LEU A 295 15.00 -13.55 5.40
N ILE A 296 15.28 -12.26 5.53
CA ILE A 296 16.45 -11.74 6.24
C ILE A 296 15.93 -10.85 7.36
N ASP A 297 16.19 -11.21 8.61
CA ASP A 297 15.57 -10.61 9.80
C ASP A 297 14.03 -10.58 9.72
N SER A 298 13.45 -9.48 9.23
CA SER A 298 12.01 -9.30 9.00
C SER A 298 11.68 -8.84 7.58
N GLU A 299 12.67 -8.81 6.69
CA GLU A 299 12.49 -8.44 5.29
C GLU A 299 12.34 -9.68 4.41
N VAL A 300 11.31 -9.68 3.56
CA VAL A 300 11.14 -10.70 2.51
C VAL A 300 11.78 -10.22 1.22
N ILE A 301 12.63 -11.05 0.64
CA ILE A 301 13.29 -10.84 -0.64
C ILE A 301 12.92 -11.94 -1.63
N SER A 302 12.97 -11.64 -2.93
CA SER A 302 13.01 -12.67 -3.99
C SER A 302 14.34 -12.63 -4.72
N TYR A 303 14.71 -13.74 -5.35
CA TYR A 303 15.90 -13.85 -6.19
C TYR A 303 15.62 -14.78 -7.37
N GLU A 304 16.27 -14.51 -8.49
CA GLU A 304 16.02 -15.21 -9.75
C GLU A 304 16.96 -16.40 -9.95
N ASN A 305 18.20 -16.28 -9.47
CA ASN A 305 19.26 -17.26 -9.70
C ASN A 305 20.21 -17.37 -8.50
N LEU A 306 21.03 -18.42 -8.51
CA LEU A 306 22.07 -18.70 -7.53
C LEU A 306 23.42 -18.80 -8.23
N LEU A 307 24.47 -18.41 -7.51
CA LEU A 307 25.86 -18.41 -7.94
C LEU A 307 26.14 -17.47 -9.12
N THR A 308 27.07 -16.53 -8.92
CA THR A 308 27.69 -15.83 -10.04
C THR A 308 28.98 -16.54 -10.44
N LYS A 309 29.39 -16.42 -11.70
CA LYS A 309 30.59 -17.08 -12.21
C LYS A 309 31.36 -16.19 -13.18
N THR A 310 32.66 -16.37 -13.18
CA THR A 310 33.61 -15.77 -14.13
C THR A 310 34.78 -16.74 -14.31
N ALA A 311 35.82 -16.35 -15.05
CA ALA A 311 37.04 -17.14 -15.19
C ALA A 311 38.25 -16.26 -14.89
N LEU A 312 39.32 -16.88 -14.37
CA LEU A 312 40.61 -16.21 -14.22
C LEU A 312 41.12 -15.73 -15.59
N ASP A 313 41.56 -14.48 -15.64
CA ASP A 313 42.26 -13.87 -16.78
C ASP A 313 43.75 -13.77 -16.44
N GLY A 314 44.42 -14.93 -16.53
CA GLY A 314 45.81 -15.14 -16.15
C GLY A 314 46.01 -16.11 -14.98
N THR A 315 47.23 -16.64 -14.85
CA THR A 315 47.58 -17.57 -13.77
C THR A 315 47.59 -16.86 -12.41
N LEU A 316 47.01 -17.48 -11.38
CA LEU A 316 46.98 -16.95 -10.02
C LEU A 316 47.98 -17.69 -9.12
N THR A 317 48.92 -16.98 -8.51
CA THR A 317 49.90 -17.57 -7.58
C THR A 317 49.36 -17.60 -6.15
N ALA A 318 49.82 -18.52 -5.30
CA ALA A 318 49.37 -18.63 -3.89
C ALA A 318 49.68 -17.39 -3.01
N ALA A 319 50.54 -16.47 -3.47
CA ALA A 319 50.87 -15.23 -2.76
C ALA A 319 50.16 -13.98 -3.31
N ALA A 320 49.28 -14.14 -4.31
CA ALA A 320 48.57 -13.03 -4.92
C ALA A 320 47.60 -12.35 -3.94
N THR A 321 47.61 -11.01 -3.90
CA THR A 321 46.72 -10.17 -3.08
C THR A 321 45.57 -9.55 -3.89
N THR A 322 45.51 -9.87 -5.19
CA THR A 322 44.48 -9.46 -6.14
C THR A 322 44.20 -10.63 -7.07
N VAL A 323 42.97 -10.73 -7.57
CA VAL A 323 42.56 -11.77 -8.53
C VAL A 323 42.00 -11.09 -9.77
N THR A 324 42.57 -11.37 -10.94
CA THR A 324 42.12 -10.81 -12.22
C THR A 324 41.25 -11.84 -12.93
N VAL A 325 40.10 -11.40 -13.44
CA VAL A 325 39.06 -12.24 -14.04
C VAL A 325 38.49 -11.57 -15.28
N ASP A 326 37.82 -12.34 -16.13
CA ASP A 326 37.16 -11.82 -17.33
C ASP A 326 36.14 -10.70 -17.03
N SER A 327 35.44 -10.82 -15.91
CA SER A 327 34.45 -9.85 -15.43
C SER A 327 34.12 -10.07 -13.95
N THR A 328 33.86 -8.98 -13.23
CA THR A 328 33.30 -8.98 -11.87
C THR A 328 31.82 -8.60 -11.85
N THR A 329 31.16 -8.49 -13.01
CA THR A 329 29.71 -8.25 -13.09
C THR A 329 28.95 -9.28 -12.25
N ASP A 330 27.92 -8.82 -11.53
CA ASP A 330 27.09 -9.61 -10.61
C ASP A 330 27.81 -10.18 -9.37
N PHE A 331 29.10 -9.87 -9.17
CA PHE A 331 29.75 -10.04 -7.87
C PHE A 331 29.52 -8.79 -7.01
N PRO A 332 29.16 -8.95 -5.72
CA PRO A 332 29.12 -7.82 -4.78
C PRO A 332 30.48 -7.12 -4.64
N SER A 333 30.50 -5.94 -4.00
CA SER A 333 31.74 -5.20 -3.78
C SER A 333 32.69 -5.83 -2.76
N THR A 334 32.18 -6.73 -1.92
CA THR A 334 32.93 -7.47 -0.89
C THR A 334 32.39 -8.88 -0.84
N GLY A 335 33.25 -9.86 -0.53
CA GLY A 335 32.74 -11.20 -0.34
C GLY A 335 33.71 -12.37 -0.41
N THR A 336 33.18 -13.57 -0.62
CA THR A 336 33.95 -14.80 -0.86
C THR A 336 33.76 -15.31 -2.28
N ILE A 337 34.87 -15.61 -2.94
CA ILE A 337 34.92 -16.37 -4.20
C ILE A 337 35.54 -17.74 -3.96
N VAL A 338 35.18 -18.69 -4.82
CA VAL A 338 35.70 -20.07 -4.80
C VAL A 338 36.37 -20.37 -6.13
N ILE A 339 37.56 -20.97 -6.06
CA ILE A 339 38.26 -21.54 -7.22
C ILE A 339 38.75 -22.93 -6.83
N ASP A 340 38.33 -23.96 -7.56
CA ASP A 340 38.56 -25.35 -7.20
C ASP A 340 38.09 -25.62 -5.74
N ASP A 341 39.00 -26.04 -4.85
CA ASP A 341 38.74 -26.27 -3.42
C ASP A 341 39.18 -25.09 -2.52
N GLU A 342 39.58 -23.95 -3.10
CA GLU A 342 40.03 -22.77 -2.34
C GLU A 342 38.95 -21.70 -2.24
N GLU A 343 38.74 -21.21 -1.03
CA GLU A 343 37.92 -20.03 -0.74
C GLU A 343 38.80 -18.80 -0.51
N MET A 344 38.39 -17.66 -1.06
CA MET A 344 39.13 -16.40 -0.95
C MET A 344 38.17 -15.27 -0.63
N THR A 345 38.42 -14.51 0.44
CA THR A 345 37.64 -13.29 0.71
C THR A 345 38.26 -12.09 -0.02
N TYR A 346 37.44 -11.12 -0.40
CA TYR A 346 37.84 -9.87 -1.05
C TYR A 346 37.06 -8.68 -0.48
N SER A 347 37.68 -7.50 -0.47
CA SER A 347 37.10 -6.30 0.13
C SER A 347 36.82 -5.17 -0.87
N GLY A 348 36.97 -5.45 -2.17
CA GLY A 348 36.69 -4.48 -3.22
C GLY A 348 36.70 -5.11 -4.61
N THR A 349 35.90 -4.57 -5.53
CA THR A 349 35.87 -4.97 -6.95
C THR A 349 36.23 -3.80 -7.87
N GLY A 350 37.00 -4.09 -8.91
CA GLY A 350 37.11 -3.29 -10.14
C GLY A 350 36.22 -3.90 -11.22
N SER A 351 36.40 -3.55 -12.50
CA SER A 351 35.62 -4.16 -13.61
C SER A 351 36.02 -5.60 -13.94
N THR A 352 37.27 -5.97 -13.65
CA THR A 352 37.89 -7.26 -14.00
C THR A 352 38.82 -7.76 -12.90
N THR A 353 38.73 -7.18 -11.69
CA THR A 353 39.68 -7.49 -10.61
C THR A 353 39.02 -7.48 -9.25
N PHE A 354 39.24 -8.52 -8.46
CA PHE A 354 39.01 -8.53 -7.02
C PHE A 354 40.25 -7.98 -6.29
N THR A 355 40.02 -7.13 -5.31
CA THR A 355 41.06 -6.42 -4.55
C THR A 355 40.91 -6.67 -3.05
N GLY A 356 42.01 -6.50 -2.31
CA GLY A 356 42.04 -6.83 -0.88
C GLY A 356 41.82 -8.32 -0.63
N VAL A 357 42.34 -9.18 -1.52
CA VAL A 357 42.07 -10.62 -1.49
C VAL A 357 42.87 -11.29 -0.37
N THR A 358 42.17 -12.04 0.48
CA THR A 358 42.77 -12.96 1.46
C THR A 358 42.59 -14.39 0.96
N ARG A 359 43.71 -15.04 0.67
CA ARG A 359 43.79 -16.41 0.14
C ARG A 359 43.64 -17.47 1.23
N GLY A 360 43.15 -18.66 0.89
CA GLY A 360 42.97 -19.77 1.84
C GLY A 360 42.04 -19.43 3.01
N ALA A 361 40.96 -18.70 2.73
CA ALA A 361 39.95 -18.36 3.73
C ALA A 361 39.13 -19.59 4.14
N ASN A 362 38.35 -19.48 5.22
CA ASN A 362 37.39 -20.50 5.67
C ASN A 362 37.97 -21.91 5.81
N SER A 363 39.20 -22.00 6.33
CA SER A 363 39.94 -23.26 6.54
C SER A 363 40.37 -24.00 5.26
N THR A 364 40.40 -23.30 4.12
CA THR A 364 41.02 -23.80 2.88
C THR A 364 42.51 -23.44 2.82
N SER A 365 43.23 -23.93 1.81
CA SER A 365 44.67 -23.65 1.62
C SER A 365 44.89 -22.84 0.36
N ALA A 366 45.81 -21.87 0.42
CA ALA A 366 46.20 -21.09 -0.75
C ALA A 366 46.98 -21.95 -1.76
N VAL A 367 46.44 -22.11 -2.97
CA VAL A 367 47.04 -22.90 -4.06
C VAL A 367 47.25 -22.03 -5.31
N ALA A 368 48.12 -22.46 -6.23
CA ALA A 368 48.22 -21.81 -7.53
C ALA A 368 47.13 -22.31 -8.47
N HIS A 369 46.44 -21.41 -9.17
CA HIS A 369 45.40 -21.75 -10.14
C HIS A 369 45.85 -21.38 -11.56
N ALA A 370 45.41 -22.19 -12.52
CA ALA A 370 45.68 -21.96 -13.94
C ALA A 370 44.79 -20.85 -14.51
N ASP A 371 45.25 -20.25 -15.62
CA ASP A 371 44.43 -19.38 -16.44
C ASP A 371 43.14 -20.08 -16.89
N GLY A 372 42.02 -19.34 -16.92
CA GLY A 372 40.70 -19.87 -17.25
C GLY A 372 40.04 -20.75 -16.17
N ALA A 373 40.62 -20.88 -14.97
CA ALA A 373 39.95 -21.56 -13.86
C ALA A 373 38.64 -20.84 -13.50
N ILE A 374 37.58 -21.61 -13.23
CA ILE A 374 36.26 -21.06 -12.93
C ILE A 374 36.29 -20.44 -11.54
N VAL A 375 35.86 -19.19 -11.46
CA VAL A 375 35.66 -18.46 -10.22
C VAL A 375 34.17 -18.35 -9.96
N THR A 376 33.69 -18.89 -8.85
CA THR A 376 32.27 -18.80 -8.47
C THR A 376 32.08 -17.95 -7.21
N GLY A 377 30.96 -17.23 -7.13
CA GLY A 377 30.51 -16.52 -5.91
C GLY A 377 29.24 -17.14 -5.35
N ARG A 378 29.04 -17.11 -4.02
CA ARG A 378 27.88 -17.68 -3.31
C ARG A 378 26.70 -16.71 -3.25
N THR A 379 26.20 -16.34 -4.43
CA THR A 379 25.38 -15.13 -4.58
C THR A 379 23.95 -15.45 -5.00
N LEU A 380 22.97 -14.89 -4.31
CA LEU A 380 21.61 -14.69 -4.79
C LEU A 380 21.63 -13.53 -5.82
N ILE A 381 21.09 -13.78 -7.01
CA ILE A 381 21.14 -12.85 -8.15
C ILE A 381 19.73 -12.39 -8.51
N GLY A 382 19.61 -11.13 -8.93
CA GLY A 382 18.32 -10.56 -9.34
C GLY A 382 17.43 -10.32 -8.13
N CYS A 383 18.01 -9.84 -7.03
CA CYS A 383 17.28 -9.65 -5.79
C CYS A 383 16.30 -8.48 -5.89
N GLU A 384 15.02 -8.75 -5.63
CA GLU A 384 14.01 -7.73 -5.33
C GLU A 384 13.77 -7.68 -3.81
N ARG A 385 13.68 -6.47 -3.26
CA ARG A 385 13.74 -6.20 -1.80
C ARG A 385 12.40 -5.66 -1.28
N GLY A 386 12.12 -5.84 0.02
CA GLY A 386 10.93 -5.29 0.67
C GLY A 386 9.60 -5.82 0.14
N LEU A 387 9.50 -7.13 -0.09
CA LEU A 387 8.29 -7.75 -0.61
C LEU A 387 7.27 -8.05 0.52
N GLU A 388 6.04 -8.37 0.14
CA GLU A 388 4.99 -8.86 1.07
C GLU A 388 4.73 -7.91 2.25
N GLY A 389 4.75 -6.60 2.01
CA GLY A 389 4.50 -5.57 3.02
C GLY A 389 5.71 -5.25 3.92
N THR A 390 6.85 -5.92 3.71
CA THR A 390 8.11 -5.60 4.39
C THR A 390 8.80 -4.38 3.75
N THR A 391 9.73 -3.76 4.46
CA THR A 391 10.49 -2.60 3.96
C THR A 391 11.93 -3.00 3.69
N ALA A 392 12.46 -2.62 2.53
CA ALA A 392 13.86 -2.85 2.18
C ALA A 392 14.81 -2.17 3.18
N ALA A 393 15.72 -2.94 3.78
CA ALA A 393 16.60 -2.48 4.85
C ALA A 393 18.09 -2.80 4.58
N THR A 394 18.95 -2.19 5.39
CA THR A 394 20.35 -2.60 5.51
C THR A 394 20.42 -3.79 6.48
N HIS A 395 21.16 -4.84 6.12
CA HIS A 395 21.42 -5.97 7.00
C HIS A 395 22.91 -6.13 7.23
N SER A 396 23.26 -6.61 8.42
CA SER A 396 24.65 -6.82 8.81
C SER A 396 25.12 -8.21 8.39
N ASP A 397 26.41 -8.32 8.16
CA ASP A 397 27.14 -9.58 8.04
C ASP A 397 26.73 -10.59 9.12
N GLY A 398 26.60 -11.86 8.75
CA GLY A 398 26.15 -12.94 9.65
C GLY A 398 24.65 -12.96 9.95
N ALA A 399 23.83 -12.06 9.39
CA ALA A 399 22.38 -12.16 9.53
C ALA A 399 21.86 -13.45 8.87
N THR A 400 20.93 -14.14 9.52
CA THR A 400 20.35 -15.37 8.99
C THR A 400 19.45 -15.06 7.80
N VAL A 401 19.67 -15.80 6.72
CA VAL A 401 18.85 -15.83 5.52
C VAL A 401 18.15 -17.16 5.47
N THR A 402 16.83 -17.17 5.60
CA THR A 402 16.02 -18.41 5.60
C THR A 402 15.15 -18.44 4.35
N GLU A 403 15.21 -19.52 3.58
CA GLU A 403 14.35 -19.71 2.41
C GLU A 403 12.86 -19.69 2.81
N ARG A 404 12.03 -19.10 1.95
CA ARG A 404 10.57 -19.13 2.07
C ARG A 404 10.03 -20.09 1.02
N ASP A 405 10.18 -21.37 1.34
CA ASP A 405 9.91 -22.54 0.49
C ASP A 405 8.42 -22.87 0.33
N ILE A 406 7.56 -22.38 1.23
CA ILE A 406 6.11 -22.42 1.08
C ILE A 406 5.68 -21.16 0.33
N ILE A 407 5.38 -21.26 -0.96
CA ILE A 407 4.90 -20.14 -1.77
C ILE A 407 3.44 -20.37 -2.09
N TYR A 408 2.61 -19.33 -1.96
CA TYR A 408 1.21 -19.41 -2.32
C TYR A 408 0.69 -18.15 -2.97
N ASN A 409 -0.22 -18.34 -3.92
CA ASN A 409 -0.97 -17.23 -4.49
C ASN A 409 -2.22 -17.01 -3.66
N ALA A 410 -2.41 -15.77 -3.23
CA ALA A 410 -3.49 -15.31 -2.38
C ALA A 410 -4.32 -14.24 -3.08
N HIS A 411 -5.57 -14.10 -2.65
CA HIS A 411 -6.44 -12.98 -3.01
C HIS A 411 -6.55 -12.08 -1.79
N GLU A 412 -6.11 -10.82 -1.90
CA GLU A 412 -6.14 -9.90 -0.77
C GLU A 412 -7.42 -9.09 -0.71
N GLU A 413 -7.75 -8.65 0.50
CA GLU A 413 -8.72 -7.60 0.72
C GLU A 413 -8.19 -6.29 0.13
N PRO A 414 -9.05 -5.49 -0.51
CA PRO A 414 -8.65 -4.19 -1.02
C PRO A 414 -8.23 -3.26 0.12
N THR A 415 -7.13 -2.54 -0.08
CA THR A 415 -6.73 -1.46 0.83
C THR A 415 -7.79 -0.36 0.85
N GLU A 416 -8.09 0.15 2.04
CA GLU A 416 -9.00 1.28 2.20
C GLU A 416 -8.42 2.54 1.55
N LEU A 417 -9.24 3.20 0.74
CA LEU A 417 -8.96 4.53 0.19
C LEU A 417 -9.37 5.56 1.24
N LYS A 418 -8.47 6.48 1.58
CA LYS A 418 -8.67 7.52 2.58
C LYS A 418 -8.41 8.90 1.99
N ASP A 419 -7.28 9.03 1.29
CA ASP A 419 -6.87 10.28 0.67
C ASP A 419 -7.36 10.37 -0.78
N PRO A 420 -7.75 11.55 -1.29
CA PRO A 420 -8.21 11.71 -2.67
C PRO A 420 -7.22 11.24 -3.75
N ASN A 421 -5.93 11.11 -3.42
CA ASN A 421 -4.90 10.60 -4.33
C ASN A 421 -4.71 9.08 -4.26
N ASP A 422 -5.29 8.40 -3.27
CA ASP A 422 -5.26 6.94 -3.16
C ASP A 422 -5.90 6.29 -4.38
N GLN A 423 -5.32 5.18 -4.84
CA GLN A 423 -5.75 4.51 -6.06
C GLN A 423 -6.34 3.13 -5.77
N THR A 424 -7.53 2.86 -6.32
CA THR A 424 -8.08 1.51 -6.30
C THR A 424 -7.27 0.56 -7.17
N ALA A 425 -7.15 -0.70 -6.75
CA ALA A 425 -6.60 -1.75 -7.61
C ALA A 425 -7.52 -2.06 -8.81
N ILE A 426 -8.83 -1.82 -8.68
CA ILE A 426 -9.84 -2.13 -9.69
C ILE A 426 -9.53 -1.40 -11.01
N PRO A 427 -9.32 -2.12 -12.13
CA PRO A 427 -8.96 -1.50 -13.41
C PRO A 427 -10.05 -0.63 -14.06
N ASP A 428 -11.33 -0.89 -13.78
CA ASP A 428 -12.47 -0.07 -14.22
C ASP A 428 -13.18 0.59 -13.01
N PRO A 429 -12.73 1.77 -12.56
CA PRO A 429 -13.31 2.46 -11.41
C PRO A 429 -14.76 2.92 -11.60
N GLN A 430 -15.31 2.83 -12.82
CA GLN A 430 -16.73 3.14 -13.04
C GLN A 430 -17.64 2.19 -12.24
N VAL A 431 -17.18 0.97 -11.98
CA VAL A 431 -17.87 0.01 -11.10
C VAL A 431 -18.13 0.64 -9.74
N LEU A 432 -17.10 1.25 -9.14
CA LEU A 432 -17.22 1.91 -7.84
C LEU A 432 -18.11 3.14 -7.91
N VAL A 433 -17.94 3.98 -8.96
CA VAL A 433 -18.78 5.17 -9.15
C VAL A 433 -20.27 4.81 -9.23
N TYR A 434 -20.65 3.81 -10.03
CA TYR A 434 -22.06 3.39 -10.13
C TYR A 434 -22.55 2.67 -8.88
N GLY A 435 -21.73 1.80 -8.28
CA GLY A 435 -22.08 1.07 -7.06
C GLY A 435 -22.35 2.01 -5.89
N THR A 436 -21.43 2.94 -5.64
CA THR A 436 -21.58 3.93 -4.56
C THR A 436 -22.75 4.87 -4.82
N SER A 437 -22.91 5.37 -6.05
CA SER A 437 -24.04 6.25 -6.38
C SER A 437 -25.39 5.53 -6.21
N MET A 438 -25.45 4.23 -6.52
CA MET A 438 -26.67 3.42 -6.38
C MET A 438 -27.09 3.32 -4.91
N GLU A 439 -26.16 2.97 -4.02
CA GLU A 439 -26.46 2.84 -2.59
C GLU A 439 -26.82 4.19 -1.95
N LEU A 440 -26.04 5.24 -2.22
CA LEU A 440 -26.31 6.58 -1.68
C LEU A 440 -27.66 7.15 -2.18
N ALA A 441 -28.05 6.86 -3.43
CA ALA A 441 -29.36 7.24 -3.93
C ALA A 441 -30.50 6.63 -3.10
N LEU A 442 -30.32 5.40 -2.60
CA LEU A 442 -31.32 4.74 -1.75
C LEU A 442 -31.21 5.20 -0.28
N THR A 443 -30.01 5.20 0.29
CA THR A 443 -29.79 5.37 1.73
C THR A 443 -29.81 6.83 2.18
N LYS A 444 -29.37 7.77 1.33
CA LYS A 444 -29.29 9.20 1.65
C LYS A 444 -30.36 10.03 0.96
N LEU A 445 -30.67 9.73 -0.30
CA LEU A 445 -31.66 10.49 -1.09
C LEU A 445 -33.07 9.88 -1.09
N ASN A 446 -33.21 8.60 -0.69
CA ASN A 446 -34.47 7.86 -0.74
C ASN A 446 -35.14 7.86 -2.14
N ASP A 447 -34.32 7.85 -3.21
CA ASP A 447 -34.76 7.83 -4.61
C ASP A 447 -34.59 6.42 -5.23
N GLN A 448 -35.65 5.61 -5.11
CA GLN A 448 -35.69 4.25 -5.67
C GLN A 448 -35.53 4.22 -7.20
N ALA A 449 -36.06 5.23 -7.92
CA ALA A 449 -36.01 5.25 -9.38
C ALA A 449 -34.60 5.56 -9.88
N LEU A 450 -33.86 6.40 -9.16
CA LEU A 450 -32.43 6.62 -9.42
C LEU A 450 -31.62 5.36 -9.09
N HIS A 451 -31.85 4.74 -7.93
CA HIS A 451 -31.23 3.48 -7.56
C HIS A 451 -31.38 2.41 -8.65
N ASP A 452 -32.59 2.15 -9.13
CA ASP A 452 -32.85 1.08 -10.11
C ASP A 452 -32.15 1.34 -11.45
N ARG A 453 -32.06 2.61 -11.88
CA ARG A 453 -31.32 2.99 -13.09
C ARG A 453 -29.81 2.82 -12.92
N LEU A 454 -29.28 3.14 -11.75
CA LEU A 454 -27.85 3.00 -11.44
C LEU A 454 -27.45 1.54 -11.27
N LYS A 455 -28.34 0.72 -10.71
CA LYS A 455 -28.16 -0.74 -10.62
C LYS A 455 -27.89 -1.37 -11.97
N VAL A 456 -28.66 -1.03 -12.99
CA VAL A 456 -28.44 -1.55 -14.36
C VAL A 456 -27.04 -1.20 -14.87
N LYS A 457 -26.55 0.02 -14.60
CA LYS A 457 -25.20 0.45 -15.01
C LYS A 457 -24.11 -0.24 -14.20
N TYR A 458 -24.33 -0.43 -12.90
CA TYR A 458 -23.43 -1.18 -12.03
C TYR A 458 -23.29 -2.62 -12.50
N ASP A 459 -24.40 -3.31 -12.73
CA ASP A 459 -24.42 -4.70 -13.20
C ASP A 459 -23.69 -4.83 -14.55
N GLN A 460 -23.91 -3.90 -15.49
CA GLN A 460 -23.17 -3.84 -16.75
C GLN A 460 -21.66 -3.62 -16.54
N ALA A 461 -21.27 -2.74 -15.61
CA ALA A 461 -19.86 -2.46 -15.34
C ALA A 461 -19.15 -3.68 -14.73
N ILE A 462 -19.81 -4.37 -13.79
CA ILE A 462 -19.33 -5.64 -13.21
C ILE A 462 -19.21 -6.72 -14.29
N GLU A 463 -20.18 -6.85 -15.19
CA GLU A 463 -20.09 -7.80 -16.31
C GLU A 463 -18.87 -7.53 -17.21
N ARG A 464 -18.61 -6.26 -17.58
CA ARG A 464 -17.40 -5.90 -18.33
C ARG A 464 -16.11 -6.27 -17.59
N LEU A 465 -16.09 -6.06 -16.27
CA LEU A 465 -14.96 -6.43 -15.42
C LEU A 465 -14.76 -7.96 -15.45
N ARG A 466 -15.85 -8.73 -15.26
CA ARG A 466 -15.84 -10.19 -15.30
C ARG A 466 -15.36 -10.74 -16.63
N ASP A 467 -15.81 -10.16 -17.74
CA ASP A 467 -15.41 -10.61 -19.08
C ASP A 467 -13.93 -10.34 -19.37
N LYS A 468 -13.41 -9.23 -18.87
CA LYS A 468 -12.03 -8.82 -19.15
C LYS A 468 -11.01 -9.43 -18.19
N PHE A 469 -11.38 -9.62 -16.91
CA PHE A 469 -10.44 -9.98 -15.85
C PHE A 469 -10.89 -11.15 -14.98
N GLY A 470 -12.12 -11.63 -15.09
CA GLY A 470 -12.63 -12.68 -14.20
C GLY A 470 -12.01 -14.05 -14.49
N LYS A 471 -11.13 -14.52 -13.60
CA LYS A 471 -10.81 -15.96 -13.53
C LYS A 471 -11.93 -16.63 -12.70
N LYS A 472 -12.67 -17.57 -13.29
CA LYS A 472 -13.65 -18.38 -12.53
C LYS A 472 -12.89 -19.41 -11.70
N PHE A 473 -13.16 -19.51 -10.40
CA PHE A 473 -12.71 -20.64 -9.60
C PHE A 473 -13.27 -21.92 -10.22
N THR A 474 -12.39 -22.73 -10.77
CA THR A 474 -12.74 -23.98 -11.42
C THR A 474 -12.24 -25.09 -10.50
N ALA A 475 -13.14 -25.68 -9.72
CA ALA A 475 -12.89 -27.03 -9.20
C ALA A 475 -12.50 -27.95 -10.37
N PRO A 476 -11.70 -29.03 -10.19
CA PRO A 476 -10.91 -29.63 -11.27
C PRO A 476 -11.69 -30.23 -12.46
N PHE A 477 -13.02 -30.08 -12.54
CA PHE A 477 -13.79 -30.37 -13.74
C PHE A 477 -14.81 -29.25 -14.04
N GLY A 478 -14.43 -28.26 -14.86
CA GLY A 478 -15.41 -27.30 -15.41
C GLY A 478 -14.83 -26.20 -16.30
N ARG A 479 -14.71 -26.44 -17.61
CA ARG A 479 -14.31 -25.39 -18.57
C ARG A 479 -15.30 -24.22 -18.61
N ILE A 480 -14.74 -23.05 -18.96
CA ILE A 480 -15.38 -21.76 -19.26
C ILE A 480 -16.73 -21.92 -19.98
N LYS A 481 -17.81 -21.33 -19.43
CA LYS A 481 -19.05 -21.13 -20.18
C LYS A 481 -19.69 -19.75 -19.95
N ASN A 482 -20.10 -19.16 -21.08
CA ASN A 482 -20.90 -17.95 -21.23
C ASN A 482 -22.37 -18.18 -20.84
N LYS A 483 -23.06 -17.04 -20.66
CA LYS A 483 -24.45 -16.69 -20.32
C LYS A 483 -25.64 -17.68 -20.42
N GLU A 484 -25.54 -18.90 -20.95
CA GLU A 484 -26.75 -19.68 -21.31
C GLU A 484 -26.90 -21.10 -20.72
N GLU A 485 -26.07 -21.54 -19.77
CA GLU A 485 -26.29 -22.86 -19.13
C GLU A 485 -26.33 -22.78 -17.60
N VAL A 486 -27.51 -23.10 -17.06
CA VAL A 486 -27.72 -23.45 -15.65
C VAL A 486 -27.46 -24.95 -15.51
N VAL A 487 -26.42 -25.31 -14.76
CA VAL A 487 -26.34 -26.63 -14.13
C VAL A 487 -26.06 -26.39 -12.65
N THR A 488 -27.06 -26.68 -11.83
CA THR A 488 -26.91 -26.81 -10.38
C THR A 488 -26.06 -28.04 -10.10
N ASP A 489 -24.90 -27.86 -9.48
CA ASP A 489 -24.29 -28.94 -8.70
C ASP A 489 -24.26 -28.55 -7.22
N ARG A 490 -24.87 -29.41 -6.41
CA ARG A 490 -25.00 -29.29 -4.96
C ARG A 490 -23.75 -29.87 -4.30
N GLY A 491 -22.60 -29.27 -4.56
CA GLY A 491 -21.38 -29.49 -3.78
C GLY A 491 -21.29 -28.44 -2.67
N ARG A 492 -21.92 -28.71 -1.52
CA ARG A 492 -21.82 -27.85 -0.33
C ARG A 492 -20.35 -27.81 0.09
N PHE A 493 -19.71 -26.63 0.05
CA PHE A 493 -18.56 -26.39 0.91
C PHE A 493 -19.06 -26.60 2.34
N VAL A 494 -18.56 -27.65 3.01
CA VAL A 494 -18.60 -27.69 4.46
C VAL A 494 -17.91 -26.42 4.92
N ASN A 495 -18.50 -25.72 5.90
CA ASN A 495 -17.97 -24.48 6.45
C ASN A 495 -16.44 -24.59 6.58
N PRO A 496 -15.63 -23.69 5.98
CA PRO A 496 -14.17 -23.76 6.07
C PRO A 496 -13.64 -23.69 7.52
N ASN A 497 -14.52 -23.36 8.47
CA ASN A 497 -14.24 -23.37 9.91
C ASN A 497 -14.57 -24.70 10.62
N ASP A 498 -15.21 -25.67 9.96
CA ASP A 498 -15.56 -26.96 10.57
C ASP A 498 -14.34 -27.91 10.47
N PHE A 499 -13.48 -27.88 11.50
CA PHE A 499 -12.37 -28.81 11.65
C PHE A 499 -12.89 -30.22 12.00
N PRO A 500 -12.30 -31.32 11.48
CA PRO A 500 -12.58 -32.66 12.00
C PRO A 500 -12.27 -32.70 13.51
N SER A 501 -13.28 -32.95 14.33
CA SER A 501 -13.13 -33.05 15.78
C SER A 501 -12.36 -34.34 16.12
N GLY A 502 -11.11 -34.22 16.57
CA GLY A 502 -10.31 -35.39 16.97
C GLY A 502 -8.79 -35.23 16.94
N LEU A 503 -8.26 -34.06 16.58
CA LEU A 503 -6.82 -33.85 16.34
C LEU A 503 -6.24 -32.86 17.34
N ASN A 504 -6.07 -33.35 18.58
CA ASN A 504 -5.21 -32.73 19.58
C ASN A 504 -3.77 -33.23 19.42
#